data_AF-A0A2G5TXE5-F1
#
_entry.id   AF-A0A2G5TXE5-F1
#
_cell.length_a   1.000
_cell.length_b   1.000
_cell.length_c   1.000
_cell.angle_alpha   90.00
_cell.angle_beta   90.00
_cell.angle_gamma   90.00
#
_symmetry.space_group_name_H-M   'P 1'
#
loop_
_entity.id
_entity.type
_entity.pdbx_description
1 polymer ?
#
loop_
_entity_poly.entity_id
_entity_poly.type
_entity_poly.pdbx_seq_one_letter_code
_entity_poly.pdbx_strand_id
1 'polypeptide(L)'
;MISYIFLLLLLSISIYGQEDQKQICLRNFEKLKTCMDKFPLTKEIGYAPFSEEAENEQFIKEMDQLSKCLDHGDCPALLQFQLYADLTSTYAMLMTDTTVMTPEIFAERLKICNERPRPPSDHVESPCNKYSDSCLTQEIKEQHHLALFQLIQVTGQQRCKIVERNRENWSHYFDLVDMKIDFPF
;
A
#
# COMPACT_ATOMS: atom_id res chain seq x y z
N MET A 1 -14.81 -44.43 8.68
CA MET A 1 -14.80 -43.60 9.90
C MET A 1 -13.42 -42.97 10.01
N ILE A 2 -13.29 -41.69 9.67
CA ILE A 2 -12.02 -40.95 9.86
C ILE A 2 -11.79 -40.85 11.37
N SER A 3 -10.68 -41.41 11.82
CA SER A 3 -10.32 -41.50 13.24
C SER A 3 -10.14 -40.10 13.82
N TYR A 4 -10.88 -39.76 14.89
CA TYR A 4 -10.77 -38.48 15.61
C TYR A 4 -9.36 -38.20 16.15
N ILE A 5 -8.51 -39.23 16.25
CA ILE A 5 -7.09 -39.11 16.61
C ILE A 5 -6.29 -38.34 15.54
N PHE A 6 -6.66 -38.47 14.26
CA PHE A 6 -6.01 -37.75 13.17
C PHE A 6 -6.33 -36.24 13.19
N LEU A 7 -7.54 -35.87 13.62
CA LEU A 7 -7.95 -34.47 13.78
C LEU A 7 -7.23 -33.78 14.95
N LEU A 8 -7.01 -34.50 16.07
CA LEU A 8 -6.28 -33.97 17.22
C LEU A 8 -4.78 -33.77 16.93
N LEU A 9 -4.16 -34.68 16.17
CA LEU A 9 -2.76 -34.53 15.73
C LEU A 9 -2.58 -33.36 14.74
N LEU A 10 -3.54 -33.17 13.83
CA LEU A 10 -3.51 -32.04 12.87
C LEU A 10 -3.71 -30.68 13.56
N LEU A 11 -4.53 -30.61 14.60
CA LEU A 11 -4.73 -29.38 15.40
C LEU A 11 -3.44 -28.93 16.11
N SER A 12 -2.69 -29.87 16.70
CA SER A 12 -1.42 -29.52 17.35
C SER A 12 -0.35 -29.07 16.35
N ILE A 13 -0.31 -29.67 15.14
CA ILE A 13 0.64 -29.26 14.09
C ILE A 13 0.25 -27.89 13.50
N SER A 14 -1.05 -27.60 13.36
CA SER A 14 -1.49 -26.30 12.82
C SER A 14 -1.20 -25.15 13.79
N ILE A 15 -1.33 -25.38 15.10
CA ILE A 15 -1.04 -24.36 16.12
C ILE A 15 0.47 -24.11 16.24
N TYR A 16 1.29 -25.17 16.24
CA TYR A 16 2.75 -25.04 16.35
C TYR A 16 3.37 -24.32 15.15
N GLY A 17 2.92 -24.63 13.92
CA GLY A 17 3.38 -23.94 12.71
C GLY A 17 2.97 -22.47 12.64
N GLN A 18 1.84 -22.10 13.27
CA GLN A 18 1.35 -20.72 13.27
C GLN A 18 2.10 -19.82 14.27
N GLU A 19 2.55 -20.37 15.41
CA GLU A 19 3.43 -19.65 16.36
C GLU A 19 4.82 -19.39 15.77
N ASP A 20 5.43 -20.38 15.12
CA ASP A 20 6.74 -20.23 14.46
C ASP A 20 6.67 -19.18 13.34
N GLN A 21 5.60 -19.20 12.53
CA GLN A 21 5.42 -18.22 11.47
C GLN A 21 5.20 -16.79 12.01
N LYS A 22 4.50 -16.65 13.15
CA LYS A 22 4.33 -15.36 13.83
C LYS A 22 5.66 -14.79 14.33
N GLN A 23 6.53 -15.62 14.91
CA GLN A 23 7.85 -15.19 15.36
C GLN A 23 8.76 -14.79 14.19
N ILE A 24 8.73 -15.54 13.08
CA ILE A 24 9.47 -15.20 11.86
C ILE A 24 8.99 -13.84 11.31
N CYS A 25 7.68 -13.63 11.23
CA CYS A 25 7.13 -12.34 10.81
C CYS A 25 7.57 -11.20 11.73
N LEU A 26 7.46 -11.37 13.05
CA LEU A 26 7.85 -10.34 14.01
C LEU A 26 9.31 -9.92 13.83
N ARG A 27 10.24 -10.88 13.76
CA ARG A 27 11.67 -10.60 13.52
C ARG A 27 11.90 -9.84 12.21
N ASN A 28 11.15 -10.18 11.17
CA ASN A 28 11.26 -9.50 9.89
C ASN A 28 10.69 -8.07 9.92
N PHE A 29 9.64 -7.82 10.70
CA PHE A 29 9.14 -6.46 10.96
C PHE A 29 10.10 -5.64 11.83
N GLU A 30 10.81 -6.25 12.78
CA GLU A 30 11.89 -5.56 13.54
C GLU A 30 13.06 -5.15 12.63
N LYS A 31 13.45 -6.03 11.70
CA LYS A 31 14.44 -5.70 10.66
C LYS A 31 13.94 -4.54 9.79
N LEU A 32 12.68 -4.61 9.32
CA LEU A 32 12.06 -3.55 8.54
C LEU A 32 12.11 -2.21 9.28
N LYS A 33 11.68 -2.17 10.54
CA LYS A 33 11.73 -0.96 11.36
C LYS A 33 13.15 -0.41 11.45
N THR A 34 14.14 -1.26 11.73
CA THR A 34 15.55 -0.86 11.82
C THR A 34 16.07 -0.27 10.50
N CYS A 35 15.59 -0.79 9.36
CA CYS A 35 15.90 -0.23 8.05
C CYS A 35 15.21 1.14 7.84
N MET A 36 13.91 1.22 8.08
CA MET A 36 13.13 2.46 7.93
C MET A 36 13.59 3.57 8.89
N ASP A 37 14.15 3.21 10.05
CA ASP A 37 14.73 4.18 11.00
C ASP A 37 15.92 4.95 10.41
N LYS A 38 16.54 4.48 9.33
CA LYS A 38 17.63 5.16 8.61
C LYS A 38 17.14 6.10 7.51
N PHE A 39 15.87 6.01 7.13
CA PHE A 39 15.31 6.64 5.94
C PHE A 39 14.02 7.39 6.32
N PRO A 40 14.12 8.70 6.64
CA PRO A 40 13.03 9.44 7.27
C PRO A 40 11.72 9.42 6.47
N LEU A 41 11.76 9.59 5.14
CA LEU A 41 10.55 9.65 4.32
C LEU A 41 9.86 8.30 4.19
N THR A 42 10.56 7.18 4.42
CA THR A 42 9.91 5.85 4.45
C THR A 42 8.89 5.72 5.58
N LYS A 43 9.05 6.46 6.68
CA LYS A 43 8.06 6.48 7.79
C LYS A 43 6.78 7.22 7.39
N GLU A 44 6.87 8.08 6.39
CA GLU A 44 5.77 8.86 5.83
C GLU A 44 5.21 8.24 4.55
N ILE A 45 5.52 6.97 4.27
CA ILE A 45 5.13 6.25 3.05
C ILE A 45 3.64 6.33 2.73
N GLY A 46 2.79 6.43 3.75
CA GLY A 46 1.35 6.66 3.59
C GLY A 46 1.03 7.88 2.74
N TYR A 47 1.79 8.95 2.92
CA TYR A 47 1.54 10.28 2.39
C TYR A 47 2.09 10.49 0.98
N ALA A 48 2.95 9.62 0.48
CA ALA A 48 3.49 9.72 -0.87
C ALA A 48 2.38 9.55 -1.96
N PRO A 49 2.42 10.33 -3.06
CA PRO A 49 3.40 11.36 -3.41
C PRO A 49 3.30 12.61 -2.52
N PHE A 50 4.44 13.22 -2.27
CA PHE A 50 4.55 14.49 -1.55
C PHE A 50 4.30 15.68 -2.47
N SER A 51 3.99 16.83 -1.89
CA SER A 51 3.78 18.07 -2.66
C SER A 51 5.06 18.58 -3.33
N GLU A 52 6.20 18.39 -2.67
CA GLU A 52 7.48 18.85 -3.20
C GLU A 52 8.14 17.75 -4.06
N GLU A 53 8.57 18.13 -5.27
CA GLU A 53 9.25 17.21 -6.20
C GLU A 53 10.53 16.63 -5.57
N ALA A 54 11.31 17.45 -4.88
CA ALA A 54 12.54 17.03 -4.20
C ALA A 54 12.29 15.96 -3.12
N GLU A 55 11.16 16.04 -2.40
CA GLU A 55 10.76 15.04 -1.42
C GLU A 55 10.40 13.72 -2.11
N ASN A 56 9.69 13.77 -3.24
CA ASN A 56 9.41 12.56 -4.03
C ASN A 56 10.71 11.91 -4.55
N GLU A 57 11.65 12.69 -5.09
CA GLU A 57 12.94 12.16 -5.54
C GLU A 57 13.74 11.50 -4.40
N GLN A 58 13.76 12.16 -3.22
CA GLN A 58 14.43 11.63 -2.04
C GLN A 58 13.73 10.35 -1.55
N PHE A 59 12.41 10.35 -1.50
CA PHE A 59 11.61 9.19 -1.12
C PHE A 59 11.87 7.99 -2.04
N ILE A 60 11.89 8.19 -3.37
CA ILE A 60 12.19 7.12 -4.33
C ILE A 60 13.57 6.51 -4.07
N LYS A 61 14.59 7.35 -3.81
CA LYS A 61 15.94 6.89 -3.45
C LYS A 61 15.94 6.09 -2.15
N GLU A 62 15.22 6.56 -1.13
CA GLU A 62 15.09 5.87 0.15
C GLU A 62 14.39 4.52 0.01
N MET A 63 13.35 4.43 -0.82
CA MET A 63 12.66 3.17 -1.10
C MET A 63 13.56 2.15 -1.80
N ASP A 64 14.42 2.58 -2.73
CA ASP A 64 15.44 1.73 -3.35
C ASP A 64 16.50 1.23 -2.34
N GLN A 65 16.83 2.03 -1.31
CA GLN A 65 17.71 1.58 -0.23
C GLN A 65 16.99 0.64 0.74
N LEU A 66 15.71 0.88 1.02
CA LEU A 66 14.88 0.04 1.87
C LEU A 66 14.74 -1.37 1.27
N SER A 67 14.50 -1.49 -0.04
CA SER A 67 14.36 -2.78 -0.72
C SER A 67 15.61 -3.65 -0.59
N LYS A 68 16.80 -3.04 -0.64
CA LYS A 68 18.10 -3.71 -0.44
C LYS A 68 18.37 -4.14 1.00
N CYS A 69 17.67 -3.53 1.96
CA CYS A 69 17.83 -3.80 3.38
C CYS A 69 17.01 -5.00 3.85
N LEU A 70 15.99 -5.39 3.09
CA LEU A 70 15.06 -6.45 3.44
C LEU A 70 15.43 -7.76 2.76
N ASP A 71 15.54 -8.83 3.55
CA ASP A 71 15.58 -10.19 3.00
C ASP A 71 14.21 -10.54 2.41
N HIS A 72 14.18 -11.18 1.24
CA HIS A 72 12.95 -11.80 0.71
C HIS A 72 12.60 -13.01 1.59
N GLY A 73 11.76 -12.79 2.60
CA GLY A 73 11.52 -13.74 3.69
C GLY A 73 10.16 -14.46 3.65
N ASP A 74 10.03 -15.47 4.51
CA ASP A 74 8.86 -16.36 4.66
C ASP A 74 7.66 -15.74 5.41
N CYS A 75 7.53 -14.41 5.40
CA CYS A 75 6.43 -13.69 6.05
C CYS A 75 5.47 -13.09 5.02
N PRO A 76 4.28 -13.70 4.79
CA PRO A 76 3.31 -13.18 3.83
C PRO A 76 2.88 -11.74 4.09
N ALA A 77 2.76 -11.34 5.37
CA ALA A 77 2.38 -9.98 5.75
C ALA A 77 3.45 -8.96 5.32
N LEU A 78 4.73 -9.29 5.50
CA LEU A 78 5.83 -8.42 5.04
C LEU A 78 5.91 -8.37 3.52
N LEU A 79 5.71 -9.49 2.82
CA LEU A 79 5.68 -9.51 1.35
C LEU A 79 4.59 -8.57 0.79
N GLN A 80 3.41 -8.56 1.40
CA GLN A 80 2.36 -7.61 1.03
C GLN A 80 2.75 -6.17 1.32
N PHE A 81 3.44 -5.91 2.44
CA PHE A 81 3.92 -4.57 2.78
C PHE A 81 4.98 -4.09 1.78
N GLN A 82 5.91 -4.95 1.39
CA GLN A 82 6.91 -4.66 0.35
C GLN A 82 6.22 -4.30 -0.98
N LEU A 83 5.21 -5.06 -1.40
CA LEU A 83 4.43 -4.73 -2.60
C LEU A 83 3.75 -3.36 -2.49
N TYR A 84 3.18 -3.03 -1.33
CA TYR A 84 2.62 -1.69 -1.10
C TYR A 84 3.69 -0.60 -1.18
N ALA A 85 4.87 -0.86 -0.63
CA ALA A 85 6.02 0.03 -0.68
C ALA A 85 6.48 0.30 -2.12
N ASP A 86 6.62 -0.75 -2.93
CA ASP A 86 7.04 -0.65 -4.34
C ASP A 86 6.00 0.11 -5.19
N LEU A 87 4.71 -0.19 -4.99
CA LEU A 87 3.63 0.53 -5.65
C LEU A 87 3.58 2.00 -5.23
N THR A 88 3.90 2.29 -3.97
CA THR A 88 3.97 3.67 -3.47
C THR A 88 5.13 4.44 -4.10
N SER A 89 6.32 3.84 -4.18
CA SER A 89 7.47 4.41 -4.89
C SER A 89 7.15 4.65 -6.36
N THR A 90 6.53 3.67 -7.03
CA THR A 90 6.09 3.80 -8.43
C THR A 90 5.08 4.93 -8.59
N TYR A 91 4.12 5.04 -7.67
CA TYR A 91 3.11 6.10 -7.72
C TYR A 91 3.73 7.49 -7.54
N ALA A 92 4.71 7.64 -6.63
CA ALA A 92 5.47 8.87 -6.49
C ALA A 92 6.25 9.23 -7.77
N MET A 93 6.95 8.26 -8.35
CA MET A 93 7.69 8.43 -9.61
C MET A 93 6.78 8.90 -10.75
N LEU A 94 5.64 8.23 -10.97
CA LEU A 94 4.70 8.60 -12.03
C LEU A 94 4.15 10.02 -11.86
N MET A 95 4.03 10.50 -10.62
CA MET A 95 3.57 11.86 -10.31
C MET A 95 4.66 12.91 -10.48
N THR A 96 5.93 12.56 -10.24
CA THR A 96 7.08 13.41 -10.58
C THR A 96 7.26 13.55 -12.10
N ASP A 97 6.99 12.49 -12.88
CA ASP A 97 7.21 12.48 -14.33
C ASP A 97 6.19 13.35 -15.12
N THR A 98 5.16 13.89 -14.49
CA THR A 98 4.13 14.71 -15.14
C THR A 98 4.24 16.19 -14.78
N THR A 99 4.45 17.03 -15.79
CA THR A 99 4.45 18.49 -15.62
C THR A 99 3.05 19.11 -15.60
N VAL A 100 2.01 18.32 -15.96
CA VAL A 100 0.63 18.80 -16.17
C VAL A 100 -0.27 18.48 -14.97
N MET A 101 0.18 17.58 -14.08
CA MET A 101 -0.62 17.13 -12.94
C MET A 101 0.26 16.90 -11.73
N THR A 102 0.24 17.87 -10.83
CA THR A 102 0.88 17.71 -9.52
C THR A 102 0.01 16.80 -8.63
N PRO A 103 0.59 16.25 -7.55
CA PRO A 103 -0.15 15.53 -6.51
C PRO A 103 -1.39 16.28 -6.00
N GLU A 104 -1.32 17.59 -5.82
CA GLU A 104 -2.43 18.43 -5.35
C GLU A 104 -3.56 18.47 -6.36
N ILE A 105 -3.22 18.72 -7.63
CA ILE A 105 -4.22 18.79 -8.70
C ILE A 105 -4.91 17.44 -8.82
N PHE A 106 -4.15 16.34 -8.77
CA PHE A 106 -4.76 15.01 -8.82
C PHE A 106 -5.69 14.75 -7.63
N ALA A 107 -5.27 15.12 -6.42
CA ALA A 107 -6.08 14.97 -5.20
C ALA A 107 -7.37 15.81 -5.27
N GLU A 108 -7.30 17.04 -5.77
CA GLU A 108 -8.46 17.90 -5.98
C GLU A 108 -9.44 17.29 -6.99
N ARG A 109 -8.94 16.81 -8.13
CA ARG A 109 -9.75 16.16 -9.19
C ARG A 109 -10.41 14.88 -8.67
N LEU A 110 -9.66 14.07 -7.92
CA LEU A 110 -10.18 12.88 -7.26
C LEU A 110 -11.34 13.25 -6.33
N LYS A 111 -11.18 14.28 -5.49
CA LYS A 111 -12.23 14.76 -4.59
C LYS A 111 -13.46 15.23 -5.35
N ILE A 112 -13.31 16.12 -6.33
CA ILE A 112 -14.41 16.66 -7.14
C ILE A 112 -15.22 15.55 -7.81
N CYS A 113 -14.53 14.57 -8.40
CA CYS A 113 -15.21 13.45 -9.06
C CYS A 113 -15.96 12.54 -8.08
N ASN A 114 -15.42 12.33 -6.88
CA ASN A 114 -16.02 11.44 -5.88
C ASN A 114 -17.15 12.09 -5.05
N GLU A 115 -17.23 13.41 -4.98
CA GLU A 115 -18.33 14.12 -4.31
C GLU A 115 -19.61 14.18 -5.16
N ARG A 116 -19.55 13.78 -6.44
CA ARG A 116 -20.74 13.78 -7.31
C ARG A 116 -21.78 12.77 -6.80
N PRO A 117 -23.07 13.14 -6.79
CA PRO A 117 -24.13 12.23 -6.41
C PRO A 117 -24.09 10.96 -7.27
N ARG A 118 -23.84 9.81 -6.65
CA ARG A 118 -23.94 8.51 -7.32
C ARG A 118 -25.39 8.04 -7.33
N PRO A 119 -25.84 7.36 -8.39
CA PRO A 119 -27.12 6.66 -8.36
C PRO A 119 -27.15 5.72 -7.15
N PRO A 120 -28.29 5.58 -6.46
CA PRO A 120 -28.42 4.59 -5.41
C PRO A 120 -28.07 3.21 -5.97
N SER A 121 -27.16 2.53 -5.28
CA SER A 121 -26.66 1.21 -5.63
C SER A 121 -26.86 0.31 -4.43
N ASP A 122 -27.40 -0.88 -4.66
CA ASP A 122 -27.56 -1.92 -3.63
C ASP A 122 -26.22 -2.60 -3.31
N HIS A 123 -25.15 -2.26 -4.04
CA HIS A 123 -23.82 -2.80 -3.83
C HIS A 123 -22.99 -1.91 -2.91
N VAL A 124 -22.37 -2.51 -1.89
CA VAL A 124 -21.34 -1.86 -1.08
C VAL A 124 -20.14 -1.59 -1.98
N GLU A 125 -19.90 -0.33 -2.33
CA GLU A 125 -18.75 0.05 -3.15
C GLU A 125 -17.45 -0.06 -2.34
N SER A 126 -16.39 -0.53 -3.01
CA SER A 126 -15.06 -0.51 -2.41
C SER A 126 -14.59 0.94 -2.25
N PRO A 127 -13.99 1.31 -1.10
CA PRO A 127 -13.39 2.64 -0.91
C PRO A 127 -12.36 3.01 -1.99
N CYS A 128 -11.72 2.00 -2.59
CA CYS A 128 -10.73 2.17 -3.66
C CYS A 128 -11.34 2.45 -5.04
N ASN A 129 -12.66 2.35 -5.21
CA ASN A 129 -13.32 2.70 -6.47
C ASN A 129 -13.20 4.20 -6.77
N LYS A 130 -12.76 5.01 -5.80
CA LYS A 130 -12.51 6.44 -5.99
C LYS A 130 -11.56 6.77 -7.14
N TYR A 131 -10.60 5.88 -7.42
CA TYR A 131 -9.63 6.04 -8.50
C TYR A 131 -10.16 5.64 -9.89
N SER A 132 -11.28 4.92 -9.95
CA SER A 132 -11.90 4.41 -11.18
C SER A 132 -13.17 5.17 -11.57
N ASP A 133 -13.38 6.36 -11.00
CA ASP A 133 -14.56 7.17 -11.33
C ASP A 133 -14.54 7.57 -12.82
N SER A 134 -15.69 7.41 -13.47
CA SER A 134 -15.89 7.80 -14.87
C SER A 134 -15.60 9.29 -15.12
N CYS A 135 -15.88 10.15 -14.13
CA CYS A 135 -15.54 11.58 -14.16
C CYS A 135 -14.03 11.78 -14.33
N LEU A 136 -13.22 11.07 -13.53
CA LEU A 136 -11.77 11.21 -13.56
C LEU A 136 -11.22 10.73 -14.91
N THR A 137 -11.76 9.63 -15.44
CA THR A 137 -11.42 9.11 -16.76
C THR A 137 -11.76 10.10 -17.88
N GLN A 138 -12.85 10.85 -17.75
CA GLN A 138 -13.27 11.84 -18.73
C GLN A 138 -12.36 13.08 -18.68
N GLU A 139 -12.06 13.61 -17.49
CA GLU A 139 -11.13 14.74 -17.33
C GLU A 139 -9.74 14.40 -17.90
N ILE A 140 -9.28 13.16 -17.74
CA ILE A 140 -7.99 12.70 -18.28
C ILE A 140 -7.98 12.66 -19.82
N LYS A 141 -9.09 12.26 -20.47
CA LYS A 141 -9.17 12.20 -21.94
C LYS A 141 -8.96 13.57 -22.58
N GLU A 142 -9.35 14.62 -21.89
CA GLU A 142 -9.25 16.00 -22.37
C GLU A 142 -7.81 16.55 -22.27
N GLN A 143 -6.93 15.92 -21.49
CA GLN A 143 -5.57 16.42 -21.21
C GLN A 143 -4.45 15.81 -22.08
N HIS A 144 -4.75 15.04 -23.13
CA HIS A 144 -3.77 14.45 -24.08
C HIS A 144 -2.62 13.57 -23.51
N HIS A 145 -2.61 13.24 -22.22
CA HIS A 145 -1.63 12.34 -21.56
C HIS A 145 -2.27 11.06 -20.99
N LEU A 146 -3.24 10.50 -21.73
CA LEU A 146 -4.12 9.41 -21.26
C LEU A 146 -3.37 8.20 -20.66
N ALA A 147 -2.25 7.79 -21.26
CA ALA A 147 -1.53 6.59 -20.82
C ALA A 147 -0.89 6.74 -19.43
N LEU A 148 -0.20 7.87 -19.17
CA LEU A 148 0.44 8.12 -17.87
C LEU A 148 -0.60 8.26 -16.76
N PHE A 149 -1.68 8.98 -17.04
CA PHE A 149 -2.78 9.14 -16.09
C PHE A 149 -3.50 7.84 -15.75
N GLN A 150 -3.71 6.98 -16.74
CA GLN A 150 -4.26 5.64 -16.49
C GLN A 150 -3.35 4.82 -15.57
N LEU A 151 -2.02 4.92 -15.74
CA LEU A 151 -1.07 4.27 -14.84
C LEU A 151 -1.16 4.84 -13.42
N ILE A 152 -1.23 6.17 -13.26
CA ILE A 152 -1.43 6.82 -11.95
C ILE A 152 -2.71 6.29 -11.30
N GLN A 153 -3.85 6.28 -12.00
CA GLN A 153 -5.11 5.78 -11.46
C GLN A 153 -5.05 4.31 -11.03
N VAL A 154 -4.52 3.44 -11.90
CA VAL A 154 -4.42 2.00 -11.65
C VAL A 154 -3.49 1.72 -10.46
N THR A 155 -2.33 2.37 -10.41
CA THR A 155 -1.38 2.22 -9.30
C THR A 155 -1.98 2.72 -8.00
N GLY A 156 -2.63 3.90 -7.99
CA GLY A 156 -3.34 4.43 -6.83
C GLY A 156 -4.45 3.49 -6.32
N GLN A 157 -5.22 2.91 -7.24
CA GLN A 157 -6.25 1.92 -6.90
C GLN A 157 -5.65 0.64 -6.29
N GLN A 158 -4.55 0.13 -6.86
CA GLN A 158 -3.87 -1.06 -6.35
C GLN A 158 -3.29 -0.83 -4.95
N ARG A 159 -2.63 0.32 -4.72
CA ARG A 159 -2.15 0.72 -3.38
C ARG A 159 -3.28 0.68 -2.36
N CYS A 160 -4.40 1.35 -2.66
CA CYS A 160 -5.56 1.37 -1.78
C CYS A 160 -6.07 -0.05 -1.46
N LYS A 161 -6.21 -0.91 -2.47
CA LYS A 161 -6.71 -2.29 -2.29
C LYS A 161 -5.80 -3.14 -1.40
N ILE A 162 -4.49 -2.97 -1.50
CA ILE A 162 -3.54 -3.70 -0.66
C ILE A 162 -3.62 -3.21 0.79
N VAL A 163 -3.70 -1.89 1.00
CA VAL A 163 -3.89 -1.33 2.35
C VAL A 163 -5.20 -1.84 2.95
N GLU A 164 -6.32 -1.71 2.26
CA GLU A 164 -7.64 -2.17 2.73
C GLU A 164 -7.62 -3.66 3.14
N ARG A 165 -6.93 -4.50 2.38
CA ARG A 165 -6.84 -5.93 2.68
C ARG A 165 -5.92 -6.27 3.86
N ASN A 166 -4.87 -5.49 4.09
CA ASN A 166 -3.78 -5.88 4.99
C ASN A 166 -3.61 -4.96 6.21
N ARG A 167 -4.34 -3.83 6.27
CA ARG A 167 -4.20 -2.79 7.30
C ARG A 167 -4.18 -3.35 8.72
N GLU A 168 -5.17 -4.16 9.08
CA GLU A 168 -5.28 -4.71 10.44
C GLU A 168 -4.08 -5.61 10.78
N ASN A 169 -3.69 -6.47 9.84
CA ASN A 169 -2.58 -7.39 10.03
C ASN A 169 -1.25 -6.64 10.16
N TRP A 170 -1.01 -5.63 9.33
CA TRP A 170 0.18 -4.79 9.43
C TRP A 170 0.20 -3.99 10.73
N SER A 171 -0.92 -3.37 11.10
CA SER A 171 -1.04 -2.59 12.34
C SER A 171 -0.67 -3.44 13.55
N HIS A 172 -1.11 -4.70 13.58
CA HIS A 172 -0.71 -5.64 14.64
C HIS A 172 0.82 -5.78 14.76
N TYR A 173 1.54 -6.00 13.66
CA TYR A 173 3.00 -6.13 13.71
C TYR A 173 3.69 -4.80 14.01
N PHE A 174 3.17 -3.70 13.48
CA PHE A 174 3.69 -2.35 13.71
C PHE A 174 3.62 -1.99 15.20
N ASP A 175 2.48 -2.26 15.84
CA ASP A 175 2.30 -2.03 17.28
C ASP A 175 3.28 -2.88 18.11
N LEU A 176 3.51 -4.15 17.73
CA LEU A 176 4.42 -5.04 18.44
C LEU A 176 5.88 -4.58 18.38
N VAL A 177 6.29 -3.86 17.32
CA VAL A 177 7.67 -3.38 17.14
C VAL A 177 7.81 -1.87 17.39
N ASP A 178 6.75 -1.19 17.83
CA ASP A 178 6.69 0.27 17.99
C ASP A 178 7.09 1.03 16.70
N MET A 179 6.51 0.62 15.57
CA MET A 179 6.61 1.34 14.30
C MET A 179 5.29 2.07 14.03
N LYS A 180 5.38 3.33 13.59
CA LYS A 180 4.21 4.16 13.29
C LYS A 180 4.16 4.44 11.80
N ILE A 181 3.13 3.92 11.14
CA ILE A 181 2.80 4.22 9.74
C ILE A 181 1.32 4.54 9.71
N ASP A 182 1.00 5.75 9.27
CA ASP A 182 -0.37 6.13 8.99
C ASP A 182 -0.69 5.82 7.52
N PHE A 183 -1.88 5.31 7.27
CA PHE A 183 -2.37 5.01 5.94
C PHE A 183 -3.49 6.00 5.62
N PRO A 184 -3.19 7.12 4.95
CA PRO A 184 -4.21 8.09 4.61
C PRO A 184 -5.17 7.45 3.60
N PHE A 185 -6.47 7.65 3.82
CA PHE A 185 -7.52 7.34 2.87
C PHE A 185 -8.30 8.59 2.52
#